data_AF-A0A3B1E0J9-F1
#
_entry.id   AF-A0A3B1E0J9-F1
#
_cell.length_a   1.000
_cell.length_b   1.000
_cell.length_c   1.000
_cell.angle_alpha   90.00
_cell.angle_beta   90.00
_cell.angle_gamma   90.00
#
_symmetry.space_group_name_H-M   'P 1'
#
loop_
_entity.id
_entity.type
_entity.pdbx_description
1 polymer ?
#
loop_
_entity_poly.entity_id
_entity_poly.type
_entity_poly.pdbx_seq_one_letter_code
_entity_poly.pdbx_strand_id
1 'polypeptide(L)'
;MQRFFSISLLVTSFIAALLIHSLFAAEALFAAEGSRPIALPKNPKAVVVSLDYDGGFASPPPGHPPVILVRANGTVETSELFGKKKPKRFKISAKEVESLLQTIINENKFFEKDVASIQKKLKGNRHIADARGTIIIVNTGGKKKIHFPALSILAQQFKENKELQQLVAIEKLLLRLKIIVQAGGKKKVIKWLKIANNALKKKYPEASMLKLKNLHAIRLNKKGKRSYIFHRQQKKTVTTVTVTTPSNKKKLPKTTVVYNIYRPQR
;
A
#
# COMPACT_ATOMS: atom_id res chain seq x y z
N MET A 1 7.03 71.56 10.30
CA MET A 1 5.68 71.01 10.62
C MET A 1 5.36 70.02 9.51
N GLN A 2 4.96 68.77 9.70
CA GLN A 2 4.34 68.05 10.81
C GLN A 2 4.81 66.59 10.69
N ARG A 3 5.30 66.02 11.79
CA ARG A 3 5.71 64.60 11.88
C ARG A 3 4.47 63.77 12.19
N PHE A 4 4.25 62.67 11.48
CA PHE A 4 3.39 61.60 11.97
C PHE A 4 4.13 60.26 11.88
N PHE A 5 4.40 59.74 13.07
CA PHE A 5 4.81 58.37 13.35
C PHE A 5 3.60 57.44 13.13
N SER A 6 3.76 56.38 12.35
CA SER A 6 2.88 55.21 12.40
C SER A 6 3.70 54.01 12.83
N ILE A 7 3.72 53.78 14.14
CA ILE A 7 4.05 52.51 14.77
C ILE A 7 2.72 51.75 14.83
N SER A 8 2.59 50.65 14.07
CA SER A 8 1.45 49.74 14.24
C SER A 8 1.85 48.30 13.98
N LEU A 9 1.76 47.54 15.07
CA LEU A 9 1.53 46.09 15.19
C LEU A 9 2.53 45.15 14.53
N LEU A 10 3.58 44.84 15.29
CA LEU A 10 4.51 43.73 15.07
C LEU A 10 4.24 42.64 16.13
N VAL A 11 3.01 42.11 16.24
CA VAL A 11 2.68 41.00 17.18
C VAL A 11 1.55 40.09 16.63
N THR A 12 1.78 39.39 15.52
CA THR A 12 0.90 38.26 15.10
C THR A 12 1.66 37.17 14.32
N SER A 13 2.96 36.98 14.56
CA SER A 13 3.77 36.01 13.78
C SER A 13 4.48 34.95 14.63
N PHE A 14 3.91 34.56 15.77
CA PHE A 14 4.51 33.52 16.63
C PHE A 14 3.59 32.37 17.08
N ILE A 15 2.33 32.32 16.65
CA ILE A 15 1.42 31.19 16.99
C ILE A 15 1.29 30.16 15.84
N ALA A 16 1.68 30.51 14.61
CA ALA A 16 1.54 29.61 13.45
C ALA A 16 2.61 28.50 13.36
N ALA A 17 3.64 28.50 14.22
CA ALA A 17 4.72 27.50 14.17
C ALA A 17 4.49 26.26 15.04
N LEU A 18 3.51 26.28 15.97
CA LEU A 18 3.29 25.17 16.90
C LEU A 18 2.11 24.24 16.55
N LEU A 19 1.43 24.47 15.42
CA LEU A 19 0.19 23.76 15.05
C LEU A 19 0.31 22.88 13.78
N ILE A 20 1.54 22.52 13.38
CA ILE A 20 1.79 21.62 12.23
C ILE A 20 2.43 20.29 12.67
N HIS A 21 2.87 20.15 13.92
CA HIS A 21 3.39 18.87 14.43
C HIS A 21 2.28 17.90 14.91
N SER A 22 1.03 18.35 15.03
CA SER A 22 -0.08 17.59 15.60
C SER A 22 -0.99 16.88 14.58
N LEU A 23 -0.69 16.92 13.27
CA LEU A 23 -1.52 16.24 12.26
C LEU A 23 -1.00 14.86 11.80
N PHE A 24 0.04 14.32 12.43
CA PHE A 24 0.59 13.00 12.10
C PHE A 24 0.37 11.92 13.17
N ALA A 25 -0.16 12.27 14.35
CA ALA A 25 -0.44 11.29 15.42
C ALA A 25 -1.79 10.57 15.25
N ALA A 26 -2.77 11.17 14.57
CA ALA A 26 -4.14 10.66 14.55
C ALA A 26 -4.37 9.39 13.71
N GLU A 27 -3.49 9.05 12.76
CA GLU A 27 -3.62 7.78 12.01
C GLU A 27 -2.91 6.60 12.70
N ALA A 28 -2.17 6.84 13.79
CA ALA A 28 -1.67 5.80 14.69
C ALA A 28 -2.62 5.51 15.86
N LEU A 29 -3.74 6.25 15.95
CA LEU A 29 -4.75 6.19 17.01
C LEU A 29 -5.97 5.30 16.68
N PHE A 30 -5.98 4.63 15.52
CA PHE A 30 -6.77 3.41 15.35
C PHE A 30 -5.95 2.18 15.77
N ALA A 31 -5.18 2.31 16.86
CA ALA A 31 -4.83 1.16 17.67
C ALA A 31 -6.14 0.72 18.32
N ALA A 32 -6.69 -0.40 17.86
CA ALA A 32 -7.85 -1.02 18.48
C ALA A 32 -7.53 -1.26 19.97
N GLU A 33 -8.03 -0.37 20.84
CA GLU A 33 -8.06 -0.60 22.28
C GLU A 33 -8.76 -1.94 22.50
N GLY A 34 -8.01 -2.95 22.94
CA GLY A 34 -8.49 -4.31 23.17
C GLY A 34 -8.00 -5.39 22.23
N SER A 35 -7.19 -5.10 21.19
CA SER A 35 -6.60 -6.19 20.39
C SER A 35 -5.47 -6.86 21.17
N ARG A 36 -5.60 -8.17 21.43
CA ARG A 36 -4.57 -8.96 22.11
C ARG A 36 -3.27 -8.94 21.30
N PRO A 37 -2.09 -8.79 21.95
CA PRO A 37 -0.81 -8.88 21.27
C PRO A 37 -0.69 -10.19 20.49
N ILE A 38 -0.22 -10.14 19.25
CA ILE A 38 -0.05 -11.33 18.42
C ILE A 38 1.33 -11.92 18.71
N ALA A 39 1.35 -13.12 19.28
CA ALA A 39 2.60 -13.83 19.57
C ALA A 39 3.38 -14.11 18.29
N LEU A 40 4.58 -13.51 18.18
CA LEU A 40 5.52 -13.79 17.10
C LEU A 40 6.29 -15.09 17.38
N PRO A 41 6.73 -15.83 16.34
CA PRO A 41 7.63 -16.97 16.54
C PRO A 41 8.92 -16.56 17.27
N LYS A 42 9.40 -17.42 18.19
CA LYS A 42 10.67 -17.21 18.91
C LYS A 42 11.86 -16.99 17.98
N ASN A 43 11.87 -17.65 16.82
CA ASN A 43 12.92 -17.48 15.83
C ASN A 43 12.71 -16.16 15.05
N PRO A 44 13.60 -15.16 15.17
CA PRO A 44 13.47 -13.86 14.50
C PRO A 44 13.53 -13.96 12.96
N LYS A 45 14.11 -15.03 12.41
CA LYS A 45 14.21 -15.27 10.96
C LYS A 45 12.99 -16.02 10.41
N ALA A 46 12.09 -16.51 11.26
CA ALA A 46 10.89 -17.20 10.81
C ALA A 46 10.05 -16.29 9.91
N VAL A 47 9.53 -16.84 8.81
CA VAL A 47 8.55 -16.16 7.95
C VAL A 47 7.21 -16.17 8.68
N VAL A 48 6.65 -14.99 8.91
CA VAL A 48 5.34 -14.80 9.58
C VAL A 48 4.22 -14.55 8.57
N VAL A 49 4.53 -13.97 7.41
CA VAL A 49 3.59 -13.78 6.31
C VAL A 49 4.30 -13.97 4.97
N SER A 50 3.65 -14.66 4.03
CA SER A 50 4.07 -14.68 2.63
C SER A 50 2.88 -14.54 1.70
N LEU A 51 3.11 -13.90 0.55
CA LEU A 51 2.19 -13.91 -0.59
C LEU A 51 2.93 -14.43 -1.80
N ASP A 52 2.27 -15.31 -2.52
CA ASP A 52 2.75 -15.92 -3.74
C ASP A 52 1.63 -16.18 -4.75
N TYR A 53 2.01 -16.59 -5.95
CA TYR A 53 1.09 -16.93 -7.02
C TYR A 53 1.50 -18.20 -7.75
N ASP A 54 0.51 -18.94 -8.24
CA ASP A 54 0.69 -20.09 -9.14
C ASP A 54 -0.29 -20.02 -10.31
N GLY A 55 -0.05 -20.82 -11.36
CA GLY A 55 -0.93 -20.91 -12.51
C GLY A 55 -1.05 -19.63 -13.37
N GLY A 56 -1.89 -19.75 -14.39
CA GLY A 56 -2.19 -18.72 -15.38
C GLY A 56 -1.16 -18.56 -16.51
N PHE A 57 -1.52 -17.74 -17.50
CA PHE A 57 -0.79 -17.57 -18.79
C PHE A 57 0.69 -17.22 -18.62
N ALA A 58 1.04 -16.49 -17.56
CA ALA A 58 2.41 -16.27 -17.13
C ALA A 58 2.57 -16.86 -15.73
N SER A 59 2.59 -18.19 -15.64
CA SER A 59 2.92 -18.90 -14.40
C SER A 59 4.40 -18.66 -14.10
N PRO A 60 4.77 -18.31 -12.87
CA PRO A 60 6.17 -18.19 -12.55
C PRO A 60 6.80 -19.60 -12.42
N PRO A 61 8.10 -19.76 -12.69
CA PRO A 61 8.72 -21.09 -12.83
C PRO A 61 8.73 -21.87 -11.50
N PRO A 62 8.69 -23.22 -11.55
CA PRO A 62 8.76 -24.04 -10.33
C PRO A 62 9.92 -23.64 -9.42
N GLY A 63 9.66 -23.54 -8.12
CA GLY A 63 10.67 -23.16 -7.13
C GLY A 63 11.03 -21.67 -7.09
N HIS A 64 10.27 -20.80 -7.77
CA HIS A 64 10.47 -19.36 -7.60
C HIS A 64 10.28 -18.95 -6.12
N PRO A 65 11.02 -17.94 -5.63
CA PRO A 65 10.77 -17.38 -4.31
C PRO A 65 9.40 -16.67 -4.29
N PRO A 66 8.72 -16.62 -3.14
CA PRO A 66 7.47 -15.89 -3.03
C PRO A 66 7.60 -14.41 -3.41
N VAL A 67 6.52 -13.84 -3.92
CA VAL A 67 6.44 -12.42 -4.32
C VAL A 67 6.84 -11.49 -3.19
N ILE A 68 6.39 -11.80 -1.98
CA ILE A 68 6.78 -11.09 -0.76
C ILE A 68 6.84 -12.05 0.42
N LEU A 69 7.88 -11.89 1.23
CA LEU A 69 8.11 -12.57 2.50
C LEU A 69 8.27 -11.52 3.59
N VAL A 70 7.59 -11.70 4.73
CA VAL A 70 7.76 -10.90 5.94
C VAL A 70 8.23 -11.83 7.05
N ARG A 71 9.37 -11.50 7.67
CA ARG A 71 9.94 -12.26 8.80
C ARG A 71 9.57 -11.63 10.14
N ALA A 72 9.60 -12.43 11.20
CA ALA A 72 9.27 -12.01 12.57
C ALA A 72 10.09 -10.81 13.02
N ASN A 73 11.36 -10.73 12.63
CA ASN A 73 12.22 -9.59 12.93
C ASN A 73 11.92 -8.32 12.11
N GLY A 74 10.94 -8.31 11.21
CA GLY A 74 10.62 -7.18 10.33
C GLY A 74 11.45 -7.09 9.05
N THR A 75 12.25 -8.10 8.71
CA THR A 75 12.84 -8.17 7.37
C THR A 75 11.77 -8.53 6.35
N VAL A 76 11.61 -7.68 5.33
CA VAL A 76 10.73 -7.89 4.19
C VAL A 76 11.57 -8.15 2.96
N GLU A 77 11.30 -9.25 2.27
CA GLU A 77 11.96 -9.62 1.02
C GLU A 77 10.93 -9.59 -0.11
N THR A 78 11.28 -9.01 -1.26
CA THR A 78 10.42 -9.00 -2.43
C THR A 78 11.14 -9.57 -3.64
N SER A 79 10.43 -10.41 -4.36
CA SER A 79 10.90 -11.05 -5.59
C SER A 79 10.18 -10.46 -6.80
N GLU A 80 10.86 -10.43 -7.95
CA GLU A 80 10.20 -10.23 -9.23
C GLU A 80 9.74 -11.61 -9.73
N LEU A 81 8.48 -11.72 -10.17
CA LEU A 81 7.93 -12.98 -10.68
C LEU A 81 8.66 -13.45 -11.95
N PHE A 82 9.02 -12.49 -12.80
CA PHE A 82 9.71 -12.71 -14.07
C PHE A 82 10.94 -11.82 -14.07
N GLY A 83 12.12 -12.42 -13.92
CA GLY A 83 13.38 -11.72 -14.03
C GLY A 83 14.47 -12.27 -13.14
N LYS A 84 15.72 -12.11 -13.59
CA LYS A 84 16.93 -12.51 -12.86
C LYS A 84 17.35 -11.48 -11.79
N LYS A 85 16.46 -10.57 -11.38
CA LYS A 85 16.82 -9.53 -10.41
C LYS A 85 16.92 -10.14 -9.01
N LYS A 86 18.02 -9.84 -8.32
CA LYS A 86 18.18 -10.22 -6.91
C LYS A 86 17.01 -9.69 -6.08
N PRO A 87 16.49 -10.49 -5.12
CA PRO A 87 15.45 -10.04 -4.22
C PRO A 87 15.85 -8.74 -3.52
N LYS A 88 14.90 -7.81 -3.38
CA LYS A 88 15.11 -6.61 -2.57
C LYS A 88 14.74 -6.90 -1.14
N ARG A 89 15.58 -6.46 -0.22
CA ARG A 89 15.36 -6.57 1.22
C ARG A 89 15.17 -5.19 1.83
N PHE A 90 14.24 -5.09 2.76
CA PHE A 90 14.00 -3.87 3.52
C PHE A 90 13.61 -4.23 4.95
N LYS A 91 13.89 -3.34 5.91
CA LYS A 91 13.56 -3.54 7.32
C LYS A 91 12.38 -2.64 7.70
N ILE A 92 11.33 -3.24 8.25
CA ILE A 92 10.23 -2.53 8.91
C ILE A 92 10.35 -2.71 10.43
N SER A 93 9.72 -1.82 11.18
CA SER A 93 9.73 -1.87 12.65
C SER A 93 8.88 -3.03 13.18
N ALA A 94 9.13 -3.46 14.43
CA ALA A 94 8.30 -4.46 15.10
C ALA A 94 6.82 -4.05 15.16
N LYS A 95 6.55 -2.77 15.46
CA LYS A 95 5.19 -2.19 15.45
C LYS A 95 4.52 -2.29 14.07
N GLU A 96 5.28 -2.15 12.99
CA GLU A 96 4.75 -2.32 11.62
C GLU A 96 4.47 -3.79 11.28
N VAL A 97 5.28 -4.74 11.80
CA VAL A 97 4.97 -6.18 11.68
C VAL A 97 3.71 -6.54 12.46
N GLU A 98 3.60 -6.06 13.69
CA GLU A 98 2.44 -6.29 14.54
C GLU A 98 1.17 -5.70 13.92
N SER A 99 1.20 -4.44 13.48
CA SER A 99 0.07 -3.80 12.80
C SER A 99 -0.33 -4.55 11.52
N LEU A 100 0.64 -5.03 10.72
CA LEU A 100 0.37 -5.87 9.56
C LEU A 100 -0.38 -7.14 9.95
N LEU A 101 0.08 -7.82 11.00
CA LEU A 101 -0.53 -9.07 11.49
C LEU A 101 -1.91 -8.83 12.10
N GLN A 102 -2.10 -7.76 12.85
CA GLN A 102 -3.40 -7.36 13.40
C GLN A 102 -4.41 -7.13 12.28
N THR A 103 -4.04 -6.40 11.23
CA THR A 103 -4.93 -6.21 10.09
C THR A 103 -5.24 -7.54 9.37
N ILE A 104 -4.26 -8.43 9.18
CA ILE A 104 -4.50 -9.71 8.51
C ILE A 104 -5.38 -10.65 9.36
N ILE A 105 -5.07 -10.78 10.65
CA ILE A 105 -5.65 -11.79 11.54
C ILE A 105 -6.95 -11.27 12.15
N ASN A 106 -6.93 -10.09 12.75
CA ASN A 106 -8.07 -9.58 13.52
C ASN A 106 -9.08 -8.85 12.62
N GLU A 107 -8.62 -7.96 11.73
CA GLU A 107 -9.55 -7.20 10.88
C GLU A 107 -10.07 -8.05 9.70
N ASN A 108 -9.20 -8.86 9.08
CA ASN A 108 -9.56 -9.69 7.92
C ASN A 108 -9.84 -11.15 8.25
N LYS A 109 -9.78 -11.52 9.54
CA LYS A 109 -10.24 -12.83 10.03
C LYS A 109 -9.58 -14.02 9.33
N PHE A 110 -8.29 -13.91 9.00
CA PHE A 110 -7.59 -14.89 8.14
C PHE A 110 -7.71 -16.34 8.64
N PHE A 111 -7.56 -16.57 9.95
CA PHE A 111 -7.64 -17.91 10.54
C PHE A 111 -9.06 -18.48 10.56
N GLU A 112 -10.11 -17.66 10.44
CA GLU A 112 -11.51 -18.10 10.37
C GLU A 112 -11.95 -18.46 8.93
N LYS A 113 -11.16 -18.09 7.91
CA LYS A 113 -11.54 -18.31 6.50
C LYS A 113 -11.52 -19.78 6.09
N ASP A 114 -12.62 -20.28 5.55
CA ASP A 114 -12.67 -21.57 4.88
C ASP A 114 -12.84 -21.38 3.37
N VAL A 115 -11.84 -21.80 2.59
CA VAL A 115 -11.83 -21.64 1.13
C VAL A 115 -12.97 -22.43 0.49
N ALA A 116 -13.24 -23.65 0.99
CA ALA A 116 -14.28 -24.50 0.43
C ALA A 116 -15.67 -23.89 0.61
N SER A 117 -15.97 -23.37 1.82
CA SER A 117 -17.19 -22.62 2.09
C SER A 117 -17.32 -21.36 1.23
N ILE A 118 -16.24 -20.58 1.07
CA ILE A 118 -16.25 -19.39 0.19
C ILE A 118 -16.59 -19.82 -1.25
N GLN A 119 -15.92 -20.84 -1.78
CA GLN A 119 -16.15 -21.35 -3.14
C GLN A 119 -17.58 -21.87 -3.32
N LYS A 120 -18.15 -22.59 -2.34
CA LYS A 120 -19.54 -23.06 -2.38
C LYS A 120 -20.55 -21.92 -2.44
N LYS A 121 -20.27 -20.78 -1.79
CA LYS A 121 -21.11 -19.57 -1.83
C LYS A 121 -21.05 -18.86 -3.19
N LEU A 122 -19.96 -19.02 -3.93
CA LEU A 122 -19.83 -18.51 -5.29
C LEU A 122 -20.60 -19.45 -6.24
N LYS A 123 -21.92 -19.27 -6.33
CA LYS A 123 -22.80 -20.11 -7.18
C LYS A 123 -22.25 -20.23 -8.63
N GLY A 124 -22.03 -21.46 -9.08
CA GLY A 124 -21.68 -21.83 -10.46
C GLY A 124 -20.24 -22.34 -10.63
N ASN A 125 -20.04 -23.21 -11.62
CA ASN A 125 -18.73 -23.78 -11.99
C ASN A 125 -17.88 -22.71 -12.70
N ARG A 126 -17.34 -21.75 -11.95
CA ARG A 126 -16.62 -20.59 -12.50
C ARG A 126 -15.14 -20.89 -12.56
N HIS A 127 -14.79 -21.88 -13.36
CA HIS A 127 -13.42 -22.06 -13.79
C HIS A 127 -13.07 -20.91 -14.74
N ILE A 128 -12.31 -19.93 -14.24
CA ILE A 128 -11.71 -18.93 -15.10
C ILE A 128 -10.45 -19.59 -15.67
N ALA A 129 -10.52 -20.01 -16.93
CA ALA A 129 -9.39 -20.61 -17.63
C ALA A 129 -8.17 -19.69 -17.50
N ASP A 130 -7.01 -20.30 -17.24
CA ASP A 130 -5.73 -19.61 -17.04
C ASP A 130 -5.74 -18.51 -15.96
N ALA A 131 -6.64 -18.58 -14.99
CA ALA A 131 -6.59 -17.69 -13.86
C ALA A 131 -5.46 -18.07 -12.91
N ARG A 132 -4.69 -17.04 -12.52
CA ARG A 132 -3.67 -17.15 -11.50
C ARG A 132 -4.29 -17.47 -10.13
N GLY A 133 -3.76 -18.47 -9.44
CA GLY A 133 -4.05 -18.75 -8.04
C GLY A 133 -3.24 -17.84 -7.11
N THR A 134 -3.85 -17.45 -5.99
CA THR A 134 -3.23 -16.62 -4.96
C THR A 134 -2.96 -17.46 -3.72
N ILE A 135 -1.72 -17.50 -3.27
CA ILE A 135 -1.29 -18.25 -2.09
C ILE A 135 -0.87 -17.27 -1.01
N ILE A 136 -1.54 -17.31 0.15
CA ILE A 136 -1.20 -16.52 1.32
C ILE A 136 -0.90 -17.48 2.46
N ILE A 137 0.25 -17.31 3.11
CA ILE A 137 0.64 -18.11 4.28
C ILE A 137 0.85 -17.16 5.44
N VAL A 138 0.24 -17.47 6.59
CA VAL A 138 0.46 -16.78 7.87
C VAL A 138 0.93 -17.80 8.89
N ASN A 139 1.95 -17.42 9.66
CA ASN A 139 2.58 -18.27 10.66
C ASN A 139 2.85 -17.48 11.95
N THR A 140 1.86 -17.49 12.85
CA THR A 140 1.86 -16.76 14.12
C THR A 140 1.16 -17.60 15.19
N GLY A 141 1.92 -18.35 16.00
CA GLY A 141 1.34 -19.33 16.95
C GLY A 141 0.67 -20.55 16.29
N GLY A 142 0.58 -20.57 14.96
CA GLY A 142 0.04 -21.63 14.12
C GLY A 142 0.20 -21.26 12.65
N LYS A 143 0.34 -22.25 11.77
CA LYS A 143 0.54 -22.05 10.32
C LYS A 143 -0.75 -22.31 9.56
N LYS A 144 -1.22 -21.33 8.79
CA LYS A 144 -2.33 -21.50 7.85
C LYS A 144 -1.92 -21.03 6.45
N LYS A 145 -2.23 -21.87 5.45
CA LYS A 145 -2.08 -21.57 4.03
C LYS A 145 -3.47 -21.46 3.42
N ILE A 146 -3.74 -20.34 2.74
CA ILE A 146 -4.92 -20.17 1.89
C ILE A 146 -4.43 -20.13 0.45
N HIS A 147 -5.02 -20.98 -0.39
CA HIS A 147 -4.88 -20.93 -1.84
C HIS A 147 -6.24 -20.63 -2.43
N PHE A 148 -6.34 -19.58 -3.25
CA PHE A 148 -7.61 -19.17 -3.84
C PHE A 148 -7.43 -18.86 -5.33
N PRO A 149 -8.10 -19.58 -6.26
CA PRO A 149 -8.00 -19.33 -7.68
C PRO A 149 -8.68 -18.02 -8.06
N ALA A 150 -8.07 -17.24 -8.95
CA ALA A 150 -8.68 -16.03 -9.53
C ALA A 150 -9.15 -14.97 -8.51
N LEU A 151 -8.55 -14.92 -7.31
CA LEU A 151 -9.02 -14.12 -6.17
C LEU A 151 -9.43 -12.69 -6.56
N SER A 152 -8.51 -11.94 -7.18
CA SER A 152 -8.75 -10.54 -7.56
C SER A 152 -9.87 -10.36 -8.59
N ILE A 153 -10.09 -11.33 -9.50
CA ILE A 153 -11.15 -11.27 -10.51
C ILE A 153 -12.50 -11.58 -9.87
N LEU A 154 -12.57 -12.67 -9.10
CA LEU A 154 -13.81 -13.06 -8.41
C LEU A 154 -14.22 -11.99 -7.39
N ALA A 155 -13.29 -11.37 -6.68
CA ALA A 155 -13.62 -10.28 -5.76
C ALA A 155 -14.22 -9.04 -6.48
N GLN A 156 -13.91 -8.82 -7.75
CA GLN A 156 -14.55 -7.74 -8.52
C GLN A 156 -15.98 -8.10 -8.96
N GLN A 157 -16.22 -9.39 -9.24
CA GLN A 157 -17.53 -9.90 -9.63
C GLN A 157 -18.50 -10.03 -8.45
N PHE A 158 -17.99 -10.39 -7.27
CA PHE A 158 -18.79 -10.65 -6.07
C PHE A 158 -18.44 -9.65 -4.97
N LYS A 159 -18.85 -8.39 -5.15
CA LYS A 159 -18.53 -7.29 -4.24
C LYS A 159 -19.19 -7.45 -2.86
N GLU A 160 -20.28 -8.18 -2.81
CA GLU A 160 -21.11 -8.44 -1.63
C GLU A 160 -20.54 -9.58 -0.77
N ASN A 161 -19.67 -10.43 -1.33
CA ASN A 161 -19.05 -11.53 -0.57
C ASN A 161 -17.94 -10.98 0.35
N LYS A 162 -18.30 -10.71 1.62
CA LYS A 162 -17.40 -10.16 2.64
C LYS A 162 -16.10 -10.97 2.81
N GLU A 163 -16.18 -12.30 2.80
CA GLU A 163 -15.00 -13.15 3.03
C GLU A 163 -13.99 -13.04 1.88
N LEU A 164 -14.49 -13.02 0.65
CA LEU A 164 -13.70 -12.79 -0.54
C LEU A 164 -13.10 -11.38 -0.58
N GLN A 165 -13.87 -10.37 -0.16
CA GLN A 165 -13.38 -9.00 -0.03
C GLN A 165 -12.26 -8.88 1.03
N GLN A 166 -12.35 -9.62 2.13
CA GLN A 166 -11.28 -9.65 3.14
C GLN A 166 -10.01 -10.32 2.60
N LEU A 167 -10.13 -11.42 1.85
CA LEU A 167 -8.97 -12.05 1.22
C LEU A 167 -8.27 -11.13 0.21
N VAL A 168 -9.03 -10.47 -0.68
CA VAL A 168 -8.42 -9.52 -1.63
C VAL A 168 -7.87 -8.27 -0.92
N ALA A 169 -8.41 -7.88 0.23
CA ALA A 169 -7.86 -6.80 1.04
C ALA A 169 -6.47 -7.17 1.59
N ILE A 170 -6.27 -8.41 2.04
CA ILE A 170 -4.96 -8.93 2.45
C ILE A 170 -3.99 -8.95 1.25
N GLU A 171 -4.42 -9.46 0.09
CA GLU A 171 -3.59 -9.45 -1.14
C GLU A 171 -3.13 -8.02 -1.46
N LYS A 172 -4.05 -7.05 -1.49
CA LYS A 172 -3.77 -5.63 -1.76
C LYS A 172 -2.84 -5.01 -0.72
N LEU A 173 -3.00 -5.38 0.55
CA LEU A 173 -2.13 -4.92 1.64
C LEU A 173 -0.67 -5.37 1.41
N LEU A 174 -0.47 -6.65 1.11
CA LEU A 174 0.85 -7.24 0.87
C LEU A 174 1.48 -6.73 -0.44
N LEU A 175 0.69 -6.56 -1.50
CA LEU A 175 1.16 -5.92 -2.74
C LEU A 175 1.56 -4.46 -2.51
N ARG A 176 0.85 -3.71 -1.68
CA ARG A 176 1.24 -2.35 -1.32
C ARG A 176 2.57 -2.34 -0.56
N LEU A 177 2.75 -3.25 0.41
CA LEU A 177 4.02 -3.39 1.12
C LEU A 177 5.16 -3.71 0.15
N LYS A 178 4.94 -4.61 -0.81
CA LYS A 178 5.91 -4.93 -1.88
C LYS A 178 6.31 -3.67 -2.64
N ILE A 179 5.35 -2.86 -3.08
CA ILE A 179 5.63 -1.61 -3.82
C ILE A 179 6.45 -0.65 -2.96
N ILE A 180 6.13 -0.50 -1.67
CA ILE A 180 6.90 0.34 -0.73
C ILE A 180 8.34 -0.16 -0.60
N VAL A 181 8.57 -1.47 -0.50
CA VAL A 181 9.92 -2.05 -0.45
C VAL A 181 10.67 -1.78 -1.76
N GLN A 182 10.02 -1.98 -2.91
CA GLN A 182 10.60 -1.70 -4.22
C GLN A 182 10.95 -0.22 -4.41
N ALA A 183 10.23 0.68 -3.74
CA ALA A 183 10.50 2.11 -3.65
C ALA A 183 11.83 2.45 -2.97
N GLY A 184 12.33 1.55 -2.12
CA GLY A 184 13.37 1.83 -1.14
C GLY A 184 12.83 2.27 0.22
N GLY A 185 11.61 1.84 0.57
CA GLY A 185 11.05 2.01 1.90
C GLY A 185 10.09 3.19 2.08
N LYS A 186 9.38 3.15 3.21
CA LYS A 186 8.32 4.12 3.58
C LYS A 186 8.81 5.57 3.63
N LYS A 187 9.98 5.83 4.24
CA LYS A 187 10.59 7.19 4.29
C LYS A 187 10.74 7.79 2.89
N LYS A 188 11.21 6.99 1.92
CA LYS A 188 11.39 7.44 0.54
C LYS A 188 10.07 7.71 -0.16
N VAL A 189 9.05 6.87 0.05
CA VAL A 189 7.71 7.10 -0.49
C VAL A 189 7.11 8.40 0.08
N ILE A 190 7.24 8.65 1.39
CA ILE A 190 6.73 9.87 2.03
C ILE A 190 7.36 11.13 1.41
N LYS A 191 8.66 11.11 1.11
CA LYS A 191 9.33 12.21 0.39
C LYS A 191 8.65 12.50 -0.95
N TRP A 192 8.37 11.47 -1.75
CA TRP A 192 7.71 11.64 -3.04
C TRP A 192 6.24 12.02 -2.92
N LEU A 193 5.56 11.54 -1.87
CA LEU A 193 4.19 11.92 -1.56
C LEU A 193 4.08 13.41 -1.23
N LYS A 194 5.03 13.98 -0.48
CA LYS A 194 5.09 15.43 -0.21
C LYS A 194 5.20 16.23 -1.51
N ILE A 195 6.08 15.81 -2.43
CA ILE A 195 6.23 16.45 -3.75
C ILE A 195 4.94 16.32 -4.56
N ALA A 196 4.30 15.15 -4.55
CA ALA A 196 3.03 14.91 -5.23
C ALA A 196 1.92 15.83 -4.70
N ASN A 197 1.79 15.96 -3.38
CA ASN A 197 0.79 16.82 -2.73
C ASN A 197 1.03 18.30 -2.99
N ASN A 198 2.28 18.76 -2.98
CA ASN A 198 2.60 20.15 -3.34
C ASN A 198 2.19 20.46 -4.79
N ALA A 199 2.50 19.56 -5.73
CA ALA A 199 2.09 19.71 -7.11
C ALA A 199 0.56 19.67 -7.28
N LEU A 200 -0.13 18.79 -6.54
CA LEU A 200 -1.59 18.68 -6.54
C LEU A 200 -2.24 19.97 -6.02
N LYS A 201 -1.81 20.47 -4.85
CA LYS A 201 -2.36 21.69 -4.23
C LYS A 201 -2.12 22.93 -5.10
N LYS A 202 -0.96 23.03 -5.77
CA LYS A 202 -0.67 24.13 -6.69
C LYS A 202 -1.61 24.15 -7.91
N LYS A 203 -1.95 22.98 -8.46
CA LYS A 203 -2.79 22.90 -9.68
C LYS A 203 -4.29 22.83 -9.37
N TYR A 204 -4.66 22.22 -8.26
CA TYR A 204 -6.03 22.03 -7.81
C TYR A 204 -6.11 22.27 -6.28
N PRO A 205 -6.23 23.54 -5.83
CA PRO A 205 -6.21 23.88 -4.41
C PRO A 205 -7.26 23.15 -3.57
N GLU A 206 -8.44 22.87 -4.14
CA GLU A 206 -9.53 22.18 -3.45
C GLU A 206 -9.39 20.65 -3.41
N ALA A 207 -8.42 20.09 -4.15
CA ALA A 207 -8.23 18.65 -4.16
C ALA A 207 -7.67 18.19 -2.80
N SER A 208 -8.33 17.21 -2.18
CA SER A 208 -7.83 16.61 -0.94
C SER A 208 -6.42 16.04 -1.14
N MET A 209 -5.60 16.04 -0.10
CA MET A 209 -4.25 15.47 -0.17
C MET A 209 -4.26 13.96 -0.40
N LEU A 210 -3.26 13.47 -1.13
CA LEU A 210 -2.96 12.05 -1.27
C LEU A 210 -2.31 11.54 0.03
N LYS A 211 -2.57 10.27 0.34
CA LYS A 211 -2.03 9.53 1.48
C LYS A 211 -1.09 8.41 1.01
N LEU A 212 -0.35 7.79 1.94
CA LEU A 212 0.53 6.67 1.62
C LEU A 212 -0.22 5.51 0.95
N LYS A 213 -1.46 5.23 1.37
CA LYS A 213 -2.33 4.21 0.77
C LYS A 213 -2.67 4.46 -0.70
N ASN A 214 -2.47 5.68 -1.20
CA ASN A 214 -2.66 6.05 -2.60
C ASN A 214 -1.45 5.71 -3.47
N LEU A 215 -0.32 5.25 -2.93
CA LEU A 215 0.75 4.71 -3.77
C LEU A 215 0.22 3.48 -4.52
N HIS A 216 0.15 3.59 -5.84
CA HIS A 216 -0.43 2.56 -6.70
C HIS A 216 0.65 1.77 -7.45
N ALA A 217 1.70 2.44 -7.94
CA ALA A 217 2.75 1.78 -8.71
C ALA A 217 4.07 2.53 -8.66
N ILE A 218 5.14 1.79 -8.95
CA ILE A 218 6.47 2.34 -9.24
C ILE A 218 6.94 1.76 -10.55
N ARG A 219 7.18 2.63 -11.54
CA ARG A 219 7.68 2.23 -12.85
C ARG A 219 9.15 2.59 -12.98
N LEU A 220 9.94 1.68 -13.52
CA LEU A 220 11.31 1.94 -13.94
C LEU A 220 11.31 2.01 -15.46
N ASN A 221 11.82 3.09 -16.05
CA ASN A 221 12.00 3.16 -17.50
C ASN A 221 13.36 2.57 -17.91
N LYS A 222 13.58 2.41 -19.23
CA LYS A 222 14.84 1.90 -19.80
C LYS A 222 16.08 2.74 -19.39
N LYS A 223 15.89 4.02 -19.07
CA LYS A 223 16.95 4.95 -18.60
C LYS A 223 17.16 4.93 -17.08
N GLY A 224 16.60 3.95 -16.37
CA GLY A 224 16.71 3.80 -14.92
C GLY A 224 15.94 4.85 -14.09
N LYS A 225 15.15 5.74 -14.72
CA LYS A 225 14.31 6.69 -13.99
C LYS A 225 13.14 5.96 -13.36
N ARG A 226 12.85 6.32 -12.11
CA ARG A 226 11.68 5.83 -11.37
C ARG A 226 10.55 6.85 -11.43
N SER A 227 9.34 6.37 -11.71
CA SER A 227 8.09 7.12 -11.61
C SER A 227 7.25 6.55 -10.48
N TYR A 228 6.91 7.39 -9.50
CA TYR A 228 6.01 7.07 -8.39
C TYR A 228 4.62 7.53 -8.76
N ILE A 229 3.67 6.60 -8.83
CA ILE A 229 2.31 6.85 -9.27
C ILE A 229 1.40 6.76 -8.05
N PHE A 230 0.82 7.91 -7.68
CA PHE A 230 -0.20 8.00 -6.65
C PHE A 230 -1.57 8.11 -7.31
N HIS A 231 -2.50 7.27 -6.91
CA HIS A 231 -3.83 7.19 -7.48
C HIS A 231 -4.89 7.16 -6.37
N ARG A 232 -5.95 7.95 -6.56
CA ARG A 232 -7.11 8.00 -5.69
C ARG A 232 -8.37 8.14 -6.53
N GLN A 233 -9.34 7.28 -6.25
CA GLN A 233 -10.71 7.41 -6.73
C GLN A 233 -11.63 7.73 -5.54
N GLN A 234 -12.42 8.80 -5.65
CA GLN A 234 -13.35 9.25 -4.62
C GLN A 234 -14.64 9.75 -5.25
N LYS A 235 -15.77 9.06 -5.02
CA LYS A 235 -17.09 9.39 -5.59
C LYS A 235 -16.98 9.64 -7.11
N LYS A 236 -17.04 10.90 -7.51
CA LYS A 236 -17.00 11.41 -8.89
C LYS A 236 -15.62 11.93 -9.32
N THR A 237 -14.56 11.69 -8.56
CA THR A 237 -13.23 12.24 -8.85
C THR A 237 -12.18 11.14 -8.94
N VAL A 238 -11.29 11.28 -9.91
CA VAL A 238 -10.09 10.45 -10.07
C VAL A 238 -8.89 11.37 -10.09
N THR A 239 -8.00 11.18 -9.12
CA THR A 239 -6.74 11.91 -8.99
C THR A 239 -5.59 10.97 -9.26
N THR A 240 -4.75 11.29 -10.23
CA THR A 240 -3.47 10.61 -10.47
C THR A 240 -2.35 11.63 -10.48
N VAL A 241 -1.36 11.44 -9.60
CA VAL A 241 -0.13 12.23 -9.58
C VAL A 241 1.06 11.32 -9.82
N THR A 242 1.82 11.63 -10.86
CA THR A 242 3.05 10.91 -11.20
C THR A 242 4.25 11.79 -10.89
N VAL A 243 5.14 11.31 -10.03
CA VAL A 243 6.41 11.97 -9.72
C VAL A 243 7.56 11.18 -10.34
N THR A 244 8.25 11.77 -11.31
CA THR A 244 9.36 11.12 -12.02
C THR A 244 10.70 11.66 -11.54
N THR A 245 11.55 10.74 -11.09
CA THR A 245 12.92 11.06 -10.65
C THR A 245 13.78 11.51 -11.83
N PRO A 246 14.62 12.53 -11.62
CA PRO A 246 15.57 12.96 -12.62
C PRO A 246 16.74 11.96 -12.70
N SER A 247 17.37 11.84 -13.88
CA SER A 247 18.61 11.06 -14.02
C SER A 247 19.79 11.76 -13.34
N ASN A 248 19.80 13.10 -13.33
CA ASN A 248 20.79 13.92 -12.64
C ASN A 248 20.21 14.39 -11.30
N LYS A 249 20.91 14.10 -10.19
CA LYS A 249 20.51 14.50 -8.82
C LYS A 249 20.35 16.01 -8.63
N LYS A 250 20.99 16.84 -9.48
CA LYS A 250 20.88 18.31 -9.44
C LYS A 250 19.58 18.83 -10.05
N LYS A 251 18.87 18.05 -10.88
CA LYS A 251 17.60 18.47 -11.48
C LYS A 251 16.45 18.23 -10.50
N LEU A 252 15.40 19.03 -10.60
CA LEU A 252 14.16 18.79 -9.85
C LEU A 252 13.37 17.61 -10.45
N PRO A 253 12.59 16.88 -9.63
CA PRO A 253 11.70 15.83 -10.15
C PRO A 253 10.60 16.45 -11.01
N LYS A 254 10.23 15.75 -12.10
CA LYS A 254 9.10 16.15 -12.94
C LYS A 254 7.81 15.61 -12.32
N THR A 255 6.80 16.46 -12.19
CA THR A 255 5.47 16.09 -11.68
C THR A 255 4.41 16.24 -12.76
N THR A 256 3.58 15.22 -12.95
CA THR A 256 2.38 15.28 -13.80
C THR A 256 1.16 15.06 -12.91
N VAL A 257 0.19 15.97 -12.97
CA VAL A 257 -1.06 15.91 -12.20
C VAL A 257 -2.23 15.82 -13.17
N VAL A 258 -2.96 14.71 -13.08
CA VAL A 258 -4.23 14.46 -13.78
C VAL A 258 -5.33 14.41 -12.73
N TYR A 259 -6.33 15.27 -12.87
CA TYR A 259 -7.47 15.36 -11.96
C TYR A 259 -8.74 15.42 -12.80
N ASN A 260 -9.49 14.32 -12.82
CA ASN A 260 -10.69 14.18 -13.62
C ASN A 260 -11.91 14.18 -12.70
N ILE A 261 -12.91 14.99 -13.03
CA ILE A 261 -14.23 14.98 -12.40
C ILE A 261 -15.17 14.27 -13.36
N TYR A 262 -15.61 13.07 -13.00
CA TYR A 262 -16.66 12.36 -13.71
C TYR A 262 -17.99 13.09 -13.50
N ARG A 263 -18.51 13.68 -14.58
CA ARG A 263 -19.92 14.04 -14.66
C ARG A 263 -20.65 12.78 -15.11
N PRO A 264 -21.64 12.27 -14.34
CA PRO A 264 -22.48 11.18 -14.85
C PRO A 264 -23.10 11.65 -16.16
N GLN A 265 -23.03 10.82 -17.21
CA GLN A 265 -23.84 11.03 -18.39
C GLN A 265 -25.30 10.90 -17.92
N ARG A 266 -26.08 11.97 -18.15
CA ARG A 266 -27.50 12.01 -17.84
C ARG A 266 -28.25 11.20 -18.89
#